data_AF-A0A5P8U2N2-F1
#
_entry.id   AF-A0A5P8U2N2-F1
#
_cell.length_a   1.000
_cell.length_b   1.000
_cell.length_c   1.000
_cell.angle_alpha   90.00
_cell.angle_beta   90.00
_cell.angle_gamma   90.00
#
_symmetry.space_group_name_H-M   'P 1'
#
loop_
_entity.id
_entity.type
_entity.pdbx_description
1 polymer ?
#
loop_
_entity_poly.entity_id
_entity_poly.type
_entity_poly.pdbx_seq_one_letter_code
_entity_poly.pdbx_strand_id
1 'polypeptide(L)' 'GCNRLNKKCNSDSDCCRYGERCISTGVNYYCRPDFGP' A
#
# COMPACT_ATOMS: atom_id res chain seq x y z
N GLY A 1 13.73 0.90 -4.35
CA GLY A 1 12.70 1.89 -4.73
C GLY A 1 11.40 1.43 -4.15
N CYS A 2 10.64 2.33 -3.54
CA CYS A 2 9.35 1.99 -2.91
C CYS A 2 8.18 2.35 -3.84
N ASN A 3 7.05 1.69 -3.65
CA ASN A 3 5.80 1.89 -4.35
C ASN A 3 5.00 3.04 -3.71
N ARG A 4 4.50 3.95 -4.55
CA ARG A 4 3.68 5.09 -4.12
C ARG A 4 2.19 4.69 -4.05
N LEU A 5 1.35 5.55 -3.49
CA LEU A 5 -0.10 5.43 -3.50
C LEU A 5 -0.67 4.89 -4.84
N ASN A 6 -1.57 3.92 -4.75
CA ASN A 6 -2.18 3.17 -5.86
C ASN A 6 -1.22 2.36 -6.74
N LYS A 7 0.06 2.20 -6.36
CA LYS A 7 0.93 1.19 -7.00
C LYS A 7 0.66 -0.18 -6.42
N LYS A 8 0.81 -1.19 -7.28
CA LYS A 8 0.82 -2.58 -6.85
C LYS A 8 1.93 -2.78 -5.83
N CYS A 9 1.62 -3.53 -4.80
CA CYS A 9 2.56 -3.93 -3.76
C CYS A 9 2.35 -5.41 -3.45
N ASN A 10 3.28 -6.02 -2.73
CA ASN A 10 3.09 -7.36 -2.16
C ASN A 10 3.07 -7.35 -0.63
N SER A 11 3.67 -6.33 -0.02
CA SER A 11 3.84 -6.19 1.43
C SER A 11 3.75 -4.72 1.84
N ASP A 12 3.44 -4.44 3.11
CA ASP A 12 3.41 -3.08 3.66
C ASP A 12 4.74 -2.34 3.44
N SER A 13 5.88 -3.04 3.57
CA SER A 13 7.23 -2.50 3.34
C SER A 13 7.50 -2.06 1.90
N ASP A 14 6.68 -2.51 0.96
CA ASP A 14 6.77 -2.13 -0.44
C ASP A 14 6.31 -0.67 -0.61
N CYS A 15 5.47 -0.15 0.31
CA CYS A 15 4.91 1.20 0.25
C CYS A 15 5.87 2.25 0.82
N CYS A 16 5.93 3.41 0.15
CA CYS A 16 6.92 4.45 0.44
C CYS A 16 6.66 5.23 1.74
N ARG A 17 5.40 5.50 2.10
CA ARG A 17 5.08 6.44 3.18
C ARG A 17 4.68 5.74 4.48
N TYR A 18 5.08 6.37 5.58
CA TYR A 18 4.42 6.20 6.88
C TYR A 18 2.94 6.53 6.74
N GLY A 19 2.08 5.53 6.94
CA GLY A 19 0.64 5.63 6.75
C GLY A 19 0.15 5.15 5.37
N GLU A 20 0.99 4.54 4.53
CA GLU A 20 0.53 3.72 3.40
C GLU A 20 0.71 2.23 3.76
N ARG A 21 -0.33 1.44 3.55
CA ARG A 21 -0.30 -0.02 3.72
C ARG A 21 -0.66 -0.71 2.42
N CYS A 22 -0.16 -1.93 2.29
CA CYS A 22 -0.43 -2.76 1.14
C CYS A 22 -1.78 -3.46 1.32
N ILE A 23 -2.84 -2.81 0.85
CA ILE A 23 -4.22 -3.25 1.07
C ILE A 23 -4.70 -4.05 -0.15
N SER A 24 -5.28 -5.22 0.11
CA SER A 24 -5.95 -6.02 -0.91
C SER A 24 -7.22 -5.33 -1.38
N THR A 25 -7.36 -5.15 -2.69
CA THR A 25 -8.60 -4.69 -3.32
C THR A 25 -9.36 -5.85 -3.97
N GLY A 26 -9.14 -7.08 -3.50
CA GLY A 26 -9.82 -8.30 -3.96
C GLY A 26 -9.06 -9.09 -5.03
N VAL A 27 -8.52 -8.42 -6.05
CA VAL A 27 -7.78 -9.09 -7.16
C VAL A 27 -6.27 -8.87 -7.07
N ASN A 28 -5.85 -7.73 -6.49
CA ASN A 28 -4.45 -7.37 -6.32
C ASN A 28 -4.30 -6.52 -5.06
N TYR A 29 -3.06 -6.32 -4.62
CA TYR A 29 -2.73 -5.47 -3.48
C TYR A 29 -2.14 -4.16 -3.97
N TYR A 30 -2.54 -3.06 -3.32
CA TYR A 30 -2.11 -1.72 -3.67
C TYR A 30 -1.75 -0.92 -2.44
N CYS A 31 -0.72 -0.07 -2.56
CA CYS A 31 -0.37 0.89 -1.53
C CYS A 31 -1.51 1.89 -1.38
N ARG A 32 -2.22 1.82 -0.25
CA ARG A 32 -3.34 2.70 0.06
C ARG A 32 -3.06 3.39 1.39
N PRO A 33 -3.56 4.62 1.57
CA PRO A 33 -3.39 5.31 2.84
C PRO A 33 -4.18 4.58 3.93
N ASP A 34 -3.49 4.20 5.00
CA ASP A 34 -4.04 3.69 6.25
C ASP A 34 -4.41 4.91 7.11
N PHE A 35 -5.57 5.48 6.80
CA PHE A 35 -6.24 6.35 7.75
C PHE A 35 -6.81 5.40 8.81
N GLY A 36 -6.07 5.18 9.90
CA GLY A 36 -6.58 4.49 11.08
C GLY A 36 -7.93 5.07 11.54
N PRO A 37 -8.68 4.36 12.40
CA PRO A 37 -10.04 4.74 12.79
C PRO A 37 -10.16 6.15 13.36
#